data_AF-A0AAP4JKY9-F1
#
_entry.id   AF-A0AAP4JKY9-F1
#
_cell.length_a   1.000
_cell.length_b   1.000
_cell.length_c   1.000
_cell.angle_alpha   90.00
_cell.angle_beta   90.00
_cell.angle_gamma   90.00
#
_symmetry.space_group_name_H-M   'P 1'
#
loop_
_entity.id
_entity.type
_entity.pdbx_description
1 polymer ?
#
loop_
_entity_poly.entity_id
_entity_poly.type
_entity_poly.pdbx_seq_one_letter_code
_entity_poly.pdbx_strand_id
1 'polypeptide(L)'
;MGFLTDWAPIFASAVAAGASIYTGRYTGRKLNEFQKEQLAQQKEIEKAKISAELKAKSRIEWIKGTKKLAIAYILACTKLYEVLNTLSVDIENPSESQQLVDLSYGVFKAGNSLIIQFGTNSKVEAIKEKKFEWVRKKLLNMTTTESMNEYMVVFILAVADEAEKFAFNMSEDLRDPTITGDFLNSKEQFEVLSLDYVTDFRDIIRHYLKIEWNTAKNGQ
;
A
#
# COMPACT_ATOMS: atom_id res chain seq x y z
N MET A 1 -28.74 83.75 -40.59
CA MET A 1 -28.76 82.34 -40.14
C MET A 1 -27.34 81.82 -40.14
N GLY A 2 -26.96 81.03 -39.15
CA GLY A 2 -25.70 80.26 -39.17
C GLY A 2 -24.61 80.83 -38.29
N PHE A 3 -24.69 80.60 -36.97
CA PHE A 3 -23.52 80.66 -36.06
C PHE A 3 -23.69 79.84 -34.77
N LEU A 4 -24.72 78.99 -34.65
CA LEU A 4 -24.98 78.22 -33.41
C LEU A 4 -24.89 76.69 -33.56
N THR A 5 -24.52 76.16 -34.73
CA THR A 5 -24.53 74.71 -34.98
C THR A 5 -23.16 74.07 -35.27
N ASP A 6 -22.09 74.84 -35.45
CA ASP A 6 -20.80 74.32 -35.94
C ASP A 6 -19.89 73.70 -34.86
N TRP A 7 -20.18 73.92 -33.57
CA TRP A 7 -19.38 73.39 -32.46
C TRP A 7 -19.89 72.04 -31.93
N ALA A 8 -21.17 71.71 -32.17
CA ALA A 8 -21.80 70.47 -31.69
C ALA A 8 -21.16 69.17 -32.24
N PRO A 9 -20.72 69.09 -33.52
CA PRO A 9 -20.03 67.90 -34.04
C PRO A 9 -18.65 67.69 -33.41
N ILE A 10 -17.96 68.78 -33.04
CA ILE A 10 -16.62 68.75 -32.42
C ILE A 10 -16.73 68.25 -30.97
N PHE A 11 -17.74 68.69 -30.20
CA PHE A 11 -18.00 68.15 -28.87
C PHE A 11 -18.49 66.69 -28.91
N ALA A 12 -19.37 66.33 -29.85
CA ALA A 12 -19.83 64.96 -30.00
C ALA A 12 -18.67 63.99 -30.34
N SER A 13 -17.75 64.39 -31.22
CA SER A 13 -16.56 63.61 -31.56
C SER A 13 -15.54 63.54 -30.41
N ALA A 14 -15.33 64.61 -29.65
CA ALA A 14 -14.46 64.62 -28.48
C ALA A 14 -15.02 63.75 -27.33
N VAL A 15 -16.33 63.78 -27.09
CA VAL A 15 -17.01 62.93 -26.10
C VAL A 15 -16.99 61.47 -26.53
N ALA A 16 -17.22 61.17 -27.82
CA ALA A 16 -17.11 59.81 -28.36
C ALA A 16 -15.67 59.27 -28.29
N ALA A 17 -14.67 60.10 -28.58
CA ALA A 17 -13.25 59.74 -28.44
C ALA A 17 -12.84 59.53 -26.98
N GLY A 18 -13.33 60.37 -26.07
CA GLY A 18 -13.11 60.21 -24.62
C GLY A 18 -13.76 58.94 -24.08
N ALA A 19 -14.99 58.63 -24.51
CA ALA A 19 -15.70 57.41 -24.15
C ALA A 19 -15.02 56.16 -24.73
N SER A 20 -14.51 56.19 -25.96
CA SER A 20 -13.79 55.06 -26.57
C SER A 20 -12.42 54.78 -25.91
N ILE A 21 -11.68 55.83 -25.53
CA ILE A 21 -10.43 55.69 -24.78
C ILE A 21 -10.68 55.16 -23.36
N TYR A 22 -11.71 55.66 -22.68
CA TYR A 22 -12.07 55.22 -21.33
C TYR A 22 -12.55 53.76 -21.34
N THR A 23 -13.46 53.42 -22.26
CA THR A 23 -13.94 52.05 -22.42
C THR A 23 -12.82 51.10 -22.79
N GLY A 24 -11.93 51.46 -23.74
CA GLY A 24 -10.76 50.68 -24.13
C GLY A 24 -9.75 50.44 -23.00
N ARG A 25 -9.50 51.45 -22.14
CA ARG A 25 -8.67 51.27 -20.93
C ARG A 25 -9.34 50.38 -19.88
N TYR A 26 -10.64 50.49 -19.70
CA TYR A 26 -11.40 49.68 -18.75
C TYR A 26 -11.52 48.22 -19.20
N THR A 27 -11.87 47.97 -20.46
CA THR A 27 -11.90 46.62 -21.05
C THR A 27 -10.51 46.00 -21.12
N GLY A 28 -9.47 46.78 -21.45
CA GLY A 28 -8.08 46.31 -21.42
C GLY A 28 -7.62 45.90 -20.02
N ARG A 29 -8.01 46.61 -18.97
CA ARG A 29 -7.75 46.21 -17.57
C ARG A 29 -8.47 44.93 -17.21
N LYS A 30 -9.77 44.81 -17.50
CA LYS A 30 -10.53 43.57 -17.26
C LYS A 30 -10.00 42.37 -18.03
N LEU A 31 -9.55 42.58 -19.27
CA LEU A 31 -8.96 41.51 -20.08
C LEU A 31 -7.63 41.03 -19.49
N ASN A 32 -6.78 41.96 -19.02
CA ASN A 32 -5.53 41.61 -18.34
C ASN A 32 -5.76 40.90 -17.00
N GLU A 33 -6.78 41.30 -16.23
CA GLU A 33 -7.18 40.62 -15.00
C GLU A 33 -7.67 39.20 -15.29
N PHE A 34 -8.56 39.04 -16.28
CA PHE A 34 -9.06 37.74 -16.71
C PHE A 34 -7.93 36.83 -17.25
N GLN A 35 -6.99 37.36 -18.02
CA GLN A 35 -5.81 36.61 -18.48
C GLN A 35 -4.91 36.18 -17.31
N LYS A 36 -4.73 37.03 -16.29
CA LYS A 36 -3.98 36.67 -15.08
C LYS A 36 -4.70 35.60 -14.27
N GLU A 37 -6.03 35.68 -14.12
CA GLU A 37 -6.84 34.66 -13.45
C GLU A 37 -6.78 33.33 -14.20
N GLN A 38 -6.91 33.32 -15.53
CA GLN A 38 -6.74 32.11 -16.33
C GLN A 38 -5.35 31.51 -16.19
N LEU A 39 -4.30 32.32 -16.20
CA LEU A 39 -2.92 31.86 -16.04
C LEU A 39 -2.69 31.29 -14.63
N ALA A 40 -3.29 31.90 -13.60
CA ALA A 40 -3.25 31.39 -12.23
C ALA A 40 -3.99 30.04 -12.13
N GLN A 41 -5.19 29.92 -12.71
CA GLN A 41 -5.94 28.67 -12.77
C GLN A 41 -5.17 27.58 -13.51
N GLN A 42 -4.54 27.88 -14.65
CA GLN A 42 -3.69 26.93 -15.38
C GLN A 42 -2.51 26.47 -14.54
N LYS A 43 -1.83 27.38 -13.82
CA LYS A 43 -0.73 27.02 -12.92
C LYS A 43 -1.18 26.13 -11.76
N GLU A 44 -2.34 26.41 -11.17
CA GLU A 44 -2.89 25.56 -10.10
C GLU A 44 -3.29 24.18 -10.63
N ILE A 45 -3.88 24.10 -11.82
CA ILE A 45 -4.17 22.83 -12.51
C ILE A 45 -2.87 22.06 -12.80
N GLU A 46 -1.82 22.73 -13.27
CA GLU A 46 -0.52 22.11 -13.56
C GLU A 46 0.17 21.60 -12.30
N LYS A 47 0.17 22.37 -11.21
CA LYS A 47 0.64 21.91 -9.89
C LYS A 47 -0.15 20.70 -9.39
N ALA A 48 -1.48 20.72 -9.53
CA ALA A 48 -2.32 19.60 -9.13
C ALA A 48 -2.00 18.33 -9.95
N LYS A 49 -1.77 18.47 -11.27
CA LYS A 49 -1.33 17.37 -12.14
C LYS A 49 0.04 16.82 -11.72
N ILE A 50 1.02 17.68 -11.50
CA ILE A 50 2.37 17.27 -11.04
C ILE A 50 2.29 16.54 -9.70
N SER A 51 1.48 17.05 -8.76
CA SER A 51 1.28 16.40 -7.46
C SER A 51 0.63 15.02 -7.60
N ALA A 52 -0.40 14.90 -8.45
CA ALA A 52 -1.06 13.61 -8.72
C ALA A 52 -0.12 12.61 -9.39
N GLU A 53 0.71 13.06 -10.34
CA GLU A 53 1.71 12.23 -11.00
C GLU A 53 2.78 11.73 -10.03
N LEU A 54 3.28 12.62 -9.15
CA LEU A 54 4.25 12.25 -8.12
C LEU A 54 3.67 11.20 -7.16
N LYS A 55 2.43 11.40 -6.70
CA LYS A 55 1.72 10.43 -5.85
C LYS A 55 1.55 9.08 -6.54
N ALA A 56 1.10 9.08 -7.80
CA ALA A 56 0.94 7.87 -8.60
C ALA A 56 2.27 7.11 -8.75
N LYS A 57 3.38 7.81 -9.02
CA LYS A 57 4.70 7.20 -9.13
C LYS A 57 5.15 6.56 -7.81
N SER A 58 5.05 7.28 -6.69
CA SER A 58 5.39 6.75 -5.37
C SER A 58 4.52 5.53 -5.01
N ARG A 59 3.22 5.57 -5.32
CA ARG A 59 2.31 4.42 -5.12
C ARG A 59 2.74 3.21 -5.95
N ILE A 60 3.10 3.42 -7.22
CA ILE A 60 3.59 2.34 -8.10
C ILE A 60 4.90 1.74 -7.57
N GLU A 61 5.83 2.56 -7.10
CA GLU A 61 7.08 2.08 -6.48
C GLU A 61 6.80 1.26 -5.21
N TRP A 62 5.89 1.74 -4.36
CA TRP A 62 5.43 1.02 -3.18
C TRP A 62 4.77 -0.32 -3.55
N ILE A 63 3.92 -0.37 -4.58
CA ILE A 63 3.31 -1.61 -5.11
C ILE A 63 4.37 -2.60 -5.59
N LYS A 64 5.39 -2.14 -6.33
CA LYS A 64 6.49 -2.98 -6.79
C LYS A 64 7.29 -3.56 -5.62
N GLY A 65 7.60 -2.75 -4.61
CA GLY A 65 8.26 -3.19 -3.38
C GLY A 65 7.44 -4.25 -2.64
N THR A 66 6.16 -3.96 -2.41
CA THR A 66 5.23 -4.87 -1.74
C THR A 66 5.09 -6.20 -2.47
N LYS A 67 4.98 -6.19 -3.81
CA LYS A 67 4.95 -7.42 -4.62
C LYS A 67 6.21 -8.26 -4.42
N LYS A 68 7.39 -7.65 -4.40
CA LYS A 68 8.66 -8.36 -4.20
C LYS A 68 8.71 -9.03 -2.83
N LEU A 69 8.32 -8.32 -1.78
CA LEU A 69 8.27 -8.84 -0.42
C LEU A 69 7.24 -9.98 -0.28
N ALA A 70 6.07 -9.83 -0.92
CA ALA A 70 5.03 -10.85 -0.92
C ALA A 70 5.48 -12.16 -1.57
N ILE A 71 6.18 -12.07 -2.71
CA ILE A 71 6.77 -13.24 -3.36
C ILE A 71 7.80 -13.92 -2.45
N ALA A 72 8.68 -13.14 -1.80
CA ALA A 72 9.67 -13.69 -0.89
C ALA A 72 9.03 -14.44 0.28
N TYR A 73 7.97 -13.87 0.86
CA TYR A 73 7.23 -14.50 1.96
C TYR A 73 6.49 -15.77 1.53
N ILE A 74 5.81 -15.75 0.38
CA ILE A 74 5.15 -16.94 -0.20
C ILE A 74 6.18 -18.05 -0.40
N LEU A 75 7.33 -17.74 -1.01
CA LEU A 75 8.38 -18.73 -1.26
C LEU A 75 8.95 -19.30 0.05
N ALA A 76 9.13 -18.48 1.08
CA ALA A 76 9.58 -18.95 2.39
C ALA A 76 8.56 -19.92 3.01
N CYS A 77 7.27 -19.56 2.99
CA CYS A 77 6.20 -20.42 3.49
C CYS A 77 6.10 -21.72 2.70
N THR A 78 6.15 -21.66 1.37
CA THR A 78 6.09 -22.86 0.51
C THR A 78 7.25 -23.81 0.78
N LYS A 79 8.48 -23.31 0.92
CA LYS A 79 9.65 -24.16 1.22
C LYS A 79 9.52 -24.84 2.58
N LEU A 80 9.09 -24.09 3.60
CA LEU A 80 8.87 -24.66 4.93
C LEU A 80 7.78 -25.72 4.88
N TYR A 81 6.65 -25.43 4.23
CA TYR A 81 5.55 -26.36 4.01
C TYR A 81 6.00 -27.65 3.30
N GLU A 82 6.78 -27.52 2.23
CA GLU A 82 7.29 -28.66 1.46
C GLU A 82 8.12 -29.57 2.35
N VAL A 83 9.09 -29.01 3.10
CA VAL A 83 9.94 -29.80 4.00
C VAL A 83 9.11 -30.51 5.07
N LEU A 84 8.15 -29.83 5.68
CA LEU A 84 7.27 -30.41 6.70
C LEU A 84 6.38 -31.56 6.19
N ASN A 85 6.03 -31.57 4.90
CA ASN A 85 5.09 -32.54 4.34
C ASN A 85 5.73 -33.64 3.47
N THR A 86 6.93 -33.42 2.94
CA THR A 86 7.57 -34.34 1.97
C THR A 86 8.77 -35.09 2.52
N LEU A 87 9.47 -34.51 3.48
CA LEU A 87 10.50 -35.21 4.21
C LEU A 87 9.80 -35.82 5.42
N SER A 88 9.92 -37.13 5.62
CA SER A 88 9.81 -37.69 6.97
C SER A 88 10.98 -37.11 7.75
N VAL A 89 10.85 -35.84 8.16
CA VAL A 89 11.93 -35.15 8.84
C VAL A 89 12.19 -35.95 10.10
N ASP A 90 13.35 -36.57 10.14
CA ASP A 90 13.82 -37.20 11.35
C ASP A 90 14.32 -36.08 12.24
N ILE A 91 13.46 -35.64 13.16
CA ILE A 91 13.76 -34.52 14.07
C ILE A 91 14.97 -34.89 14.97
N GLU A 92 15.31 -36.18 15.09
CA GLU A 92 16.50 -36.66 15.79
C GLU A 92 17.79 -36.42 14.98
N ASN A 93 17.69 -36.14 13.67
CA ASN A 93 18.83 -35.77 12.82
C ASN A 93 19.15 -34.27 12.97
N PRO A 94 20.30 -33.88 13.57
CA PRO A 94 20.63 -32.48 13.82
C PRO A 94 20.70 -31.63 12.54
N SER A 95 21.06 -32.23 11.40
CA SER A 95 21.13 -31.50 10.13
C SER A 95 19.75 -31.13 9.58
N GLU A 96 18.77 -32.01 9.73
CA GLU A 96 17.40 -31.76 9.25
C GLU A 96 16.67 -30.80 10.19
N SER A 97 16.89 -30.94 11.50
CA SER A 97 16.39 -30.01 12.51
C SER A 97 16.97 -28.60 12.33
N GLN A 98 18.28 -28.46 12.05
CA GLN A 98 18.86 -27.15 11.74
C GLN A 98 18.26 -26.55 10.46
N GLN A 99 18.02 -27.35 9.43
CA GLN A 99 17.39 -26.89 8.19
C GLN A 99 15.98 -26.35 8.45
N LEU A 100 15.19 -27.01 9.31
CA LEU A 100 13.85 -26.54 9.69
C LEU A 100 13.90 -25.23 10.49
N VAL A 101 14.87 -25.07 11.41
CA VAL A 101 15.10 -23.80 12.13
C VAL A 101 15.36 -22.67 11.13
N ASP A 102 16.28 -22.89 10.18
CA ASP A 102 16.67 -21.87 9.19
C ASP A 102 15.50 -21.46 8.29
N LEU A 103 14.68 -22.43 7.85
CA LEU A 103 13.49 -22.19 7.04
C LEU A 103 12.42 -21.40 7.82
N SER A 104 12.21 -21.75 9.08
CA SER A 104 11.25 -21.08 9.97
C SER A 104 11.67 -19.63 10.25
N TYR A 105 12.95 -19.40 10.52
CA TYR A 105 13.51 -18.05 10.62
C TYR A 105 13.38 -17.27 9.31
N GLY A 106 13.50 -17.95 8.16
CA GLY A 106 13.24 -17.38 6.84
C GLY A 106 11.81 -16.85 6.68
N VAL A 107 10.82 -17.62 7.13
CA VAL A 107 9.39 -17.22 7.13
C VAL A 107 9.19 -16.00 8.02
N PHE A 108 9.68 -16.04 9.25
CA PHE A 108 9.62 -14.92 10.20
C PHE A 108 10.20 -13.64 9.61
N LYS A 109 11.42 -13.69 9.08
CA LYS A 109 12.11 -12.52 8.49
C LYS A 109 11.35 -11.94 7.30
N ALA A 110 10.85 -12.80 6.41
CA ALA A 110 10.08 -12.35 5.25
C ALA A 110 8.72 -11.75 5.66
N GLY A 111 8.06 -12.34 6.66
CA GLY A 111 6.81 -11.83 7.23
C GLY A 111 7.00 -10.45 7.85
N ASN A 112 8.03 -10.26 8.68
CA ASN A 112 8.35 -8.97 9.28
C ASN A 112 8.64 -7.88 8.25
N SER A 113 9.31 -8.23 7.15
CA SER A 113 9.55 -7.27 6.07
C SER A 113 8.25 -6.75 5.45
N LEU A 114 7.24 -7.62 5.28
CA LEU A 114 5.90 -7.21 4.83
C LEU A 114 5.14 -6.43 5.89
N ILE A 115 5.22 -6.83 7.16
CA ILE A 115 4.57 -6.11 8.26
C ILE A 115 5.06 -4.66 8.32
N ILE A 116 6.36 -4.44 8.17
CA ILE A 116 6.95 -3.09 8.07
C ILE A 116 6.40 -2.34 6.85
N GLN A 117 6.27 -3.02 5.71
CA GLN A 117 5.75 -2.42 4.47
C GLN A 117 4.29 -1.96 4.60
N PHE A 118 3.44 -2.73 5.31
CA PHE A 118 2.04 -2.38 5.57
C PHE A 118 1.86 -1.38 6.72
N GLY A 119 2.81 -1.37 7.66
CA GLY A 119 2.79 -0.53 8.86
C GLY A 119 1.91 -1.10 9.96
N THR A 120 2.25 -0.80 11.21
CA THR A 120 1.49 -1.23 12.40
C THR A 120 0.86 -0.02 13.10
N ASN A 121 -0.31 -0.21 13.71
CA ASN A 121 -0.97 0.82 14.50
C ASN A 121 -1.84 0.18 15.61
N SER A 122 -2.47 1.01 16.44
CA SER A 122 -3.28 0.54 17.58
C SER A 122 -4.46 -0.37 17.21
N LYS A 123 -4.96 -0.31 15.97
CA LYS A 123 -6.04 -1.21 15.52
C LYS A 123 -5.56 -2.64 15.30
N VAL A 124 -4.26 -2.85 15.02
CA VAL A 124 -3.68 -4.19 14.85
C VAL A 124 -3.88 -5.02 16.12
N GLU A 125 -3.61 -4.43 17.29
CA GLU A 125 -3.78 -5.12 18.59
C GLU A 125 -5.23 -5.55 18.82
N ALA A 126 -6.20 -4.69 18.51
CA ALA A 126 -7.62 -5.03 18.62
C ALA A 126 -8.06 -6.16 17.64
N ILE A 127 -7.37 -6.31 16.50
CA ILE A 127 -7.66 -7.36 15.51
C ILE A 127 -6.96 -8.67 15.89
N LYS A 128 -5.78 -8.63 16.55
CA LYS A 128 -5.07 -9.83 17.02
C LYS A 128 -5.90 -10.70 17.97
N GLU A 129 -6.79 -10.09 18.75
CA GLU A 129 -7.72 -10.81 19.63
C GLU A 129 -8.80 -11.61 18.86
N LYS A 130 -8.92 -11.41 17.55
CA LYS A 130 -9.89 -12.13 16.71
C LYS A 130 -9.33 -13.46 16.25
N LYS A 131 -10.24 -14.43 16.04
CA LYS A 131 -9.87 -15.73 15.47
C LYS A 131 -9.29 -15.56 14.06
N PHE A 132 -8.20 -16.29 13.77
CA PHE A 132 -7.52 -16.28 12.47
C PHE A 132 -8.47 -16.48 11.28
N GLU A 133 -9.37 -17.46 11.37
CA GLU A 133 -10.36 -17.75 10.32
C GLU A 133 -11.31 -16.58 10.05
N TRP A 134 -11.62 -15.78 11.08
CA TRP A 134 -12.44 -14.58 10.90
C TRP A 134 -11.66 -13.48 10.14
N VAL A 135 -10.38 -13.29 10.48
CA VAL A 135 -9.48 -12.35 9.77
C VAL A 135 -9.32 -12.75 8.31
N ARG A 136 -9.07 -14.05 8.04
CA ARG A 136 -8.99 -14.65 6.71
C ARG A 136 -10.25 -14.34 5.88
N LYS A 137 -11.43 -14.69 6.39
CA LYS A 137 -12.71 -14.42 5.72
C LYS A 137 -12.95 -12.93 5.50
N LYS A 138 -12.56 -12.09 6.45
CA LYS A 138 -12.69 -10.63 6.32
C LYS A 138 -11.86 -10.11 5.14
N LEU A 139 -10.59 -10.49 5.06
CA LEU A 139 -9.68 -10.10 3.98
C LEU A 139 -10.17 -10.55 2.60
N LEU A 140 -10.62 -11.80 2.47
CA LEU A 140 -11.12 -12.35 1.20
C LEU A 140 -12.36 -11.61 0.67
N ASN A 141 -13.15 -10.98 1.55
CA ASN A 141 -14.38 -10.28 1.19
C ASN A 141 -14.23 -8.75 1.14
N MET A 142 -13.04 -8.21 1.41
CA MET A 142 -12.81 -6.76 1.36
C MET A 142 -12.75 -6.25 -0.09
N THR A 143 -13.50 -5.19 -0.37
CA THR A 143 -13.53 -4.54 -1.69
C THR A 143 -12.76 -3.21 -1.73
N THR A 144 -12.36 -2.70 -0.56
CA THR A 144 -11.57 -1.48 -0.40
C THR A 144 -10.32 -1.77 0.43
N THR A 145 -9.31 -0.92 0.32
CA THR A 145 -8.07 -1.04 1.12
C THR A 145 -8.18 -0.38 2.48
N GLU A 146 -9.35 0.21 2.79
CA GLU A 146 -9.61 0.82 4.09
C GLU A 146 -9.52 -0.23 5.21
N SER A 147 -8.60 0.01 6.13
CA SER A 147 -8.24 -0.93 7.21
C SER A 147 -7.64 -2.27 6.78
N MET A 148 -7.45 -2.51 5.46
CA MET A 148 -6.97 -3.79 4.95
C MET A 148 -5.52 -4.06 5.37
N ASN A 149 -4.71 -3.01 5.53
CA ASN A 149 -3.33 -3.12 6.02
C ASN A 149 -3.26 -3.77 7.40
N GLU A 150 -4.14 -3.36 8.32
CA GLU A 150 -4.15 -3.89 9.68
C GLU A 150 -4.56 -5.36 9.71
N TYR A 151 -5.53 -5.77 8.89
CA TYR A 151 -5.86 -7.18 8.72
C TYR A 151 -4.74 -7.97 8.05
N MET A 152 -4.07 -7.40 7.04
CA MET A 152 -2.91 -8.02 6.38
C MET A 152 -1.79 -8.29 7.39
N VAL A 153 -1.50 -7.32 8.25
CA VAL A 153 -0.51 -7.45 9.33
C VAL A 153 -0.89 -8.60 10.25
N VAL A 154 -2.14 -8.67 10.74
CA VAL A 154 -2.57 -9.77 11.62
C VAL A 154 -2.50 -11.13 10.91
N PHE A 155 -2.89 -11.18 9.64
CA PHE A 155 -2.83 -12.41 8.85
C PHE A 155 -1.40 -12.91 8.69
N ILE A 156 -0.46 -12.02 8.36
CA ILE A 156 0.97 -12.36 8.22
C ILE A 156 1.59 -12.74 9.57
N LEU A 157 1.26 -11.99 10.62
CA LEU A 157 1.75 -12.23 11.98
C LEU A 157 1.41 -13.64 12.49
N ALA A 158 0.20 -14.14 12.18
CA ALA A 158 -0.23 -15.45 12.64
C ALA A 158 0.74 -16.57 12.21
N VAL A 159 1.30 -16.51 11.00
CA VAL A 159 2.29 -17.49 10.53
C VAL A 159 3.72 -17.12 10.92
N ALA A 160 4.05 -15.83 10.94
CA ALA A 160 5.41 -15.39 11.28
C ALA A 160 5.77 -15.68 12.75
N ASP A 161 4.82 -15.46 13.67
CA ASP A 161 5.00 -15.67 15.12
C ASP A 161 5.12 -17.17 15.45
N GLU A 162 4.30 -18.02 14.84
CA GLU A 162 4.42 -19.48 14.99
C GLU A 162 5.75 -20.01 14.44
N ALA A 163 6.20 -19.50 13.29
CA ALA A 163 7.50 -19.85 12.74
C ALA A 163 8.67 -19.40 13.65
N GLU A 164 8.56 -18.24 14.30
CA GLU A 164 9.56 -17.77 15.27
C GLU A 164 9.61 -18.67 16.51
N LYS A 165 8.45 -18.94 17.13
CA LYS A 165 8.36 -19.81 18.31
C LYS A 165 8.93 -21.19 18.03
N PHE A 166 8.57 -21.76 16.88
CA PHE A 166 9.08 -23.07 16.47
C PHE A 166 10.60 -23.06 16.29
N ALA A 167 11.13 -22.06 15.57
CA ALA A 167 12.58 -21.92 15.37
C ALA A 167 13.33 -21.77 16.71
N PHE A 168 12.80 -20.95 17.61
CA PHE A 168 13.40 -20.69 18.92
C PHE A 168 13.44 -21.97 19.76
N ASN A 169 12.30 -22.63 19.95
CA ASN A 169 12.21 -23.85 20.77
C ASN A 169 13.14 -24.94 20.25
N MET A 170 13.12 -25.20 18.93
CA MET A 170 13.99 -26.21 18.34
C MET A 170 15.48 -25.85 18.45
N SER A 171 15.82 -24.57 18.36
CA SER A 171 17.21 -24.11 18.50
C SER A 171 17.77 -24.26 19.91
N GLU A 172 16.92 -24.11 20.94
CA GLU A 172 17.32 -24.32 22.33
C GLU A 172 17.51 -25.81 22.62
N ASP A 173 16.64 -26.67 22.11
CA ASP A 173 16.75 -28.12 22.28
C ASP A 173 17.98 -28.70 21.54
N LEU A 174 18.33 -28.14 20.37
CA LEU A 174 19.58 -28.48 19.67
C LEU A 174 20.85 -28.11 20.48
N ARG A 175 20.75 -27.17 21.43
CA ARG A 175 21.87 -26.76 22.30
C ARG A 175 21.99 -27.62 23.56
N ASP A 176 20.91 -28.27 24.01
CA ASP A 176 20.91 -29.18 25.16
C ASP A 176 20.15 -30.49 24.87
N PRO A 177 20.86 -31.54 24.40
CA PRO A 177 20.25 -32.82 24.03
C PRO A 177 19.70 -33.63 25.22
N THR A 178 19.85 -33.15 26.46
CA THR A 178 19.23 -33.78 27.64
C THR A 178 17.77 -33.36 27.85
N ILE A 179 17.33 -32.30 27.15
CA ILE A 179 15.93 -31.88 27.08
C ILE A 179 15.20 -32.82 26.10
N THR A 180 14.84 -34.02 26.56
CA THR A 180 13.93 -34.93 25.83
C THR A 180 12.48 -34.46 26.03
N GLY A 181 12.15 -33.26 25.56
CA GLY A 181 10.77 -32.79 25.49
C GLY A 181 10.05 -33.42 24.29
N ASP A 182 8.79 -33.83 24.50
CA ASP A 182 7.85 -34.42 23.52
C ASP A 182 7.74 -33.66 22.18
N PHE A 183 8.76 -33.73 21.33
CA PHE A 183 8.78 -33.08 20.02
C PHE A 183 7.80 -33.73 19.02
N LEU A 184 7.33 -34.95 19.34
CA LEU A 184 6.48 -35.78 18.49
C LEU A 184 5.02 -35.31 18.35
N ASN A 185 4.61 -34.22 19.00
CA ASN A 185 3.32 -33.56 18.73
C ASN A 185 3.43 -32.27 17.87
N SER A 186 4.62 -31.94 17.35
CA SER A 186 4.87 -30.73 16.55
C SER A 186 4.07 -30.61 15.23
N LYS A 187 3.45 -31.70 14.75
CA LYS A 187 2.59 -31.65 13.57
C LYS A 187 1.35 -30.77 13.78
N GLU A 188 0.87 -30.63 15.02
CA GLU A 188 -0.21 -29.70 15.38
C GLU A 188 0.26 -28.23 15.37
N GLN A 189 1.53 -27.94 15.67
CA GLN A 189 2.06 -26.56 15.70
C GLN A 189 2.14 -25.92 14.31
N PHE A 190 2.19 -26.73 13.25
CA PHE A 190 2.17 -26.26 11.86
C PHE A 190 0.79 -26.25 11.21
N GLU A 191 -0.29 -26.53 11.94
CA GLU A 191 -1.67 -26.41 11.39
C GLU A 191 -1.94 -25.03 10.77
N VAL A 192 -1.26 -23.99 11.28
CA VAL A 192 -1.38 -22.60 10.77
C VAL A 192 -0.79 -22.45 9.36
N LEU A 193 0.21 -23.26 9.00
CA LEU A 193 0.90 -23.21 7.72
C LEU A 193 0.33 -24.28 6.78
N SER A 194 -0.94 -24.13 6.41
CA SER A 194 -1.58 -24.96 5.39
C SER A 194 -1.29 -24.46 3.97
N LEU A 195 -1.40 -25.35 2.97
CA LEU A 195 -1.37 -24.93 1.56
C LEU A 195 -2.47 -23.88 1.28
N ASP A 196 -3.59 -23.98 1.98
CA ASP A 196 -4.69 -23.03 1.93
C ASP A 196 -4.23 -21.63 2.37
N TYR A 197 -3.45 -21.52 3.45
CA TYR A 197 -2.89 -20.23 3.88
C TYR A 197 -2.09 -19.55 2.77
N VAL A 198 -1.15 -20.27 2.16
CA VAL A 198 -0.26 -19.70 1.11
C VAL A 198 -1.08 -19.28 -0.11
N THR A 199 -2.06 -20.10 -0.47
CA THR A 199 -2.98 -19.85 -1.59
C THR A 199 -3.83 -18.61 -1.32
N ASP A 200 -4.39 -18.49 -0.12
CA ASP A 200 -5.20 -17.35 0.27
C ASP A 200 -4.37 -16.08 0.38
N PHE A 201 -3.19 -16.14 0.99
CA PHE A 201 -2.28 -14.99 1.05
C PHE A 201 -1.98 -14.46 -0.35
N ARG A 202 -1.67 -15.37 -1.28
CA ARG A 202 -1.42 -15.03 -2.69
C ARG A 202 -2.63 -14.35 -3.33
N ASP A 203 -3.83 -14.80 -3.05
CA ASP A 203 -5.04 -14.27 -3.68
C ASP A 203 -5.46 -12.94 -3.04
N ILE A 204 -5.36 -12.83 -1.71
CA ILE A 204 -5.55 -11.59 -0.95
C ILE A 204 -4.56 -10.52 -1.42
N ILE A 205 -3.26 -10.83 -1.51
CA ILE A 205 -2.26 -9.83 -1.92
C ILE A 205 -2.44 -9.42 -3.37
N ARG A 206 -2.82 -10.34 -4.27
CA ARG A 206 -3.14 -10.00 -5.67
C ARG A 206 -4.31 -9.05 -5.75
N HIS A 207 -5.36 -9.31 -4.99
CA HIS A 207 -6.54 -8.45 -4.92
C HIS A 207 -6.20 -7.07 -4.35
N TYR A 208 -5.51 -7.04 -3.21
CA TYR A 208 -5.02 -5.81 -2.58
C TYR A 208 -4.20 -4.97 -3.58
N LEU A 209 -3.18 -5.55 -4.20
CA LEU A 209 -2.32 -4.83 -5.16
C LEU A 209 -3.07 -4.38 -6.41
N LYS A 210 -4.15 -5.07 -6.81
CA LYS A 210 -5.02 -4.65 -7.90
C LYS A 210 -5.83 -3.42 -7.53
N ILE A 211 -6.39 -3.35 -6.33
CA ILE A 211 -7.09 -2.16 -5.83
C ILE A 211 -6.12 -0.99 -5.80
N GLU A 212 -4.95 -1.17 -5.18
CA GLU A 212 -3.88 -0.18 -5.08
C GLU A 212 -3.41 0.34 -6.45
N TRP A 213 -3.26 -0.55 -7.42
CA TRP A 213 -2.90 -0.20 -8.79
C TRP A 213 -3.97 0.66 -9.48
N ASN A 214 -5.26 0.35 -9.26
CA ASN A 214 -6.35 1.15 -9.80
C ASN A 214 -6.41 2.53 -9.13
N THR A 215 -6.18 2.61 -7.82
CA THR A 215 -6.05 3.88 -7.09
C THR A 215 -4.91 4.74 -7.66
N ALA A 216 -3.73 4.14 -7.87
CA ALA A 216 -2.58 4.81 -8.44
C ALA A 216 -2.86 5.37 -9.85
N LYS A 217 -3.57 4.60 -10.70
CA LYS A 217 -3.98 5.05 -12.04
C LYS A 217 -4.90 6.27 -12.02
N ASN A 218 -5.68 6.41 -10.96
CA ASN A 218 -6.59 7.55 -10.79
C ASN A 218 -5.89 8.77 -10.16
N GLY A 219 -4.58 8.72 -9.89
CA GLY A 219 -3.82 9.81 -9.28
C GLY A 219 -4.14 10.04 -7.81
N GLN A 220 -4.70 9.03 -7.13
CA GLN A 220 -5.08 9.07 -5.71
C GLN A 220 -4.02 8.43 -4.81
#